data_AF-A0A8J5JW59-F1
#
_entry.id   AF-A0A8J5JW59-F1
#
_cell.length_a   1.000
_cell.length_b   1.000
_cell.length_c   1.000
_cell.angle_alpha   90.00
_cell.angle_beta   90.00
_cell.angle_gamma   90.00
#
_symmetry.space_group_name_H-M   'P 1'
#
loop_
_entity.id
_entity.type
_entity.pdbx_description
1 polymer ?
#
loop_
_entity_poly.entity_id
_entity_poly.type
_entity_poly.pdbx_seq_one_letter_code
_entity_poly.pdbx_strand_id
1 'polypeptide(L)'
;MPPPVSSAVILTKACGGNNAAAIFNSVVGSFLGLFLTPLSLRLWLGISASIPVTSTIVQLALTVLVPLTIGHLIRRTGYHRVLMPPGSPLGTLGQWMLLLIIYSTFCDMFRSAELEAVLPRVASAVLIVLFMQCTLLYVTWWISHRWLVGWFSRGDTLAIMFCSTHKSLTLGLPILRILVSEVSALGELALPLLVHHPLQMVLGGSLTPRLAAWAQHQIKRVLTSEV
;
A
#
# COMPACT_ATOMS: atom_id res chain seq x y z
N MET A 1 -0.91 3.61 -8.07
CA MET A 1 -0.25 2.38 -7.55
C MET A 1 -1.30 1.54 -6.85
N PRO A 2 -1.26 0.22 -7.04
CA PRO A 2 -2.19 -0.71 -6.42
C PRO A 2 -2.09 -0.74 -4.88
N PRO A 3 -3.19 -1.05 -4.17
CA PRO A 3 -3.20 -1.18 -2.71
C PRO A 3 -2.49 -2.46 -2.24
N PRO A 4 -1.88 -2.48 -1.04
CA PRO A 4 -1.22 -3.65 -0.50
C PRO A 4 -2.27 -4.59 0.14
N VAL A 5 -2.28 -5.85 -0.31
CA VAL A 5 -3.22 -6.87 0.21
C VAL A 5 -2.96 -7.22 1.68
N SER A 6 -1.72 -7.08 2.16
CA SER A 6 -1.35 -7.45 3.53
C SER A 6 -1.69 -6.34 4.55
N SER A 7 -1.06 -5.16 4.43
CA SER A 7 -1.16 -4.12 5.46
C SER A 7 -2.55 -3.50 5.57
N ALA A 8 -3.25 -3.27 4.46
CA ALA A 8 -4.60 -2.70 4.50
C ALA A 8 -5.60 -3.64 5.19
N VAL A 9 -5.51 -4.95 4.93
CA VAL A 9 -6.37 -5.97 5.56
C VAL A 9 -6.04 -6.13 7.04
N ILE A 10 -4.75 -6.15 7.40
CA ILE A 10 -4.30 -6.24 8.80
C ILE A 10 -4.81 -5.05 9.62
N LEU A 11 -4.64 -3.82 9.12
CA LEU A 11 -5.09 -2.61 9.82
C LEU A 11 -6.61 -2.53 9.92
N THR A 12 -7.33 -2.93 8.87
CA THR A 12 -8.80 -3.03 8.91
C THR A 12 -9.25 -4.01 9.99
N LYS A 13 -8.62 -5.19 10.03
CA LYS A 13 -8.91 -6.21 11.05
C LYS A 13 -8.60 -5.71 12.46
N ALA A 14 -7.47 -5.02 12.64
CA ALA A 14 -7.06 -4.46 13.93
C ALA A 14 -8.04 -3.40 14.45
N CYS A 15 -8.71 -2.67 13.54
CA CYS A 15 -9.75 -1.70 13.90
C CYS A 15 -11.14 -2.33 14.11
N GLY A 16 -11.30 -3.66 13.95
CA GLY A 16 -12.61 -4.32 13.98
C GLY A 16 -13.47 -4.04 12.74
N GLY A 17 -12.84 -3.71 11.61
CA GLY A 17 -13.52 -3.43 10.34
C GLY A 17 -13.92 -4.68 9.54
N ASN A 18 -14.54 -4.47 8.38
CA ASN A 18 -14.98 -5.55 7.51
C ASN A 18 -13.81 -6.19 6.75
N ASN A 19 -13.36 -7.35 7.23
CA ASN A 19 -12.25 -8.09 6.63
C ASN A 19 -12.54 -8.55 5.20
N ALA A 20 -13.77 -8.99 4.92
CA ALA A 20 -14.15 -9.49 3.60
C ALA A 20 -14.11 -8.36 2.57
N ALA A 21 -14.66 -7.19 2.92
CA ALA A 21 -14.61 -6.00 2.07
C ALA A 21 -13.16 -5.54 1.82
N ALA A 22 -12.31 -5.56 2.85
CA ALA A 22 -10.90 -5.19 2.71
C ALA A 22 -10.13 -6.12 1.76
N ILE A 23 -10.34 -7.44 1.87
CA ILE A 23 -9.71 -8.41 0.98
C ILE A 23 -10.18 -8.21 -0.46
N PHE A 24 -11.50 -8.11 -0.66
CA PHE A 24 -12.09 -7.92 -1.99
C PHE A 24 -11.55 -6.65 -2.66
N ASN A 25 -11.60 -5.51 -1.96
CA ASN A 25 -11.14 -4.23 -2.50
C ASN A 25 -9.62 -4.26 -2.78
N SER A 26 -8.83 -4.89 -1.90
CA SER A 26 -7.39 -5.01 -2.11
C SER A 26 -7.05 -5.86 -3.33
N VAL A 27 -7.75 -6.98 -3.57
CA VAL A 27 -7.53 -7.86 -4.72
C VAL A 27 -7.96 -7.17 -6.02
N VAL A 28 -9.17 -6.62 -6.06
CA VAL A 28 -9.71 -5.93 -7.24
C VAL A 28 -8.87 -4.70 -7.55
N GLY A 29 -8.53 -3.89 -6.54
CA GLY A 29 -7.69 -2.71 -6.71
C GLY A 29 -6.26 -3.06 -7.16
N SER A 30 -5.71 -4.20 -6.71
CA SER A 30 -4.41 -4.67 -7.17
C SER A 30 -4.43 -5.07 -8.65
N PHE A 31 -5.48 -5.80 -9.05
CA PHE A 31 -5.67 -6.22 -10.44
C PHE A 31 -5.89 -5.03 -11.37
N LEU A 32 -6.82 -4.13 -11.02
CA LEU A 32 -7.09 -2.91 -11.79
C LEU A 32 -5.86 -2.00 -11.82
N GLY A 33 -5.13 -1.90 -10.70
CA GLY A 33 -3.93 -1.10 -10.57
C GLY A 33 -2.80 -1.52 -11.51
N LEU A 34 -2.77 -2.77 -11.96
CA LEU A 34 -1.82 -3.28 -12.96
C LEU A 34 -1.92 -2.54 -14.30
N PHE A 35 -3.15 -2.20 -14.69
CA PHE A 35 -3.44 -1.51 -15.95
C PHE A 35 -3.54 0.01 -15.74
N LEU A 36 -4.27 0.43 -14.69
CA LEU A 36 -4.51 1.85 -14.42
C LEU A 36 -3.23 2.61 -14.09
N THR A 37 -2.28 2.02 -13.37
CA THR A 37 -1.06 2.73 -12.96
C THR A 37 -0.18 3.15 -14.14
N PRO A 38 0.22 2.27 -15.08
CA PRO A 38 1.01 2.68 -16.25
C PRO A 38 0.24 3.59 -17.20
N LEU A 39 -1.08 3.40 -17.35
CA LEU A 39 -1.93 4.33 -18.14
C LEU A 39 -1.97 5.73 -17.53
N SER A 40 -2.11 5.83 -16.20
CA SER A 40 -2.07 7.10 -15.49
C SER A 40 -0.71 7.78 -15.65
N LEU A 41 0.39 7.03 -15.52
CA LEU A 41 1.74 7.55 -15.72
C LEU A 41 1.93 8.15 -17.11
N ARG A 42 1.46 7.47 -18.16
CA ARG A 42 1.51 8.00 -19.53
C ARG A 42 0.71 9.30 -19.68
N LEU A 43 -0.44 9.41 -19.01
CA LEU A 43 -1.26 10.61 -19.05
C LEU A 43 -0.58 11.79 -18.33
N TRP A 44 0.00 11.55 -17.15
CA TRP A 44 0.58 12.59 -16.30
C TRP A 44 1.99 13.03 -16.72
N LEU A 45 2.84 12.11 -17.20
CA LEU A 45 4.20 12.42 -17.68
C LEU A 45 4.25 12.90 -19.13
N GLY A 46 3.11 12.88 -19.83
CA GLY A 46 2.98 13.31 -21.22
C GLY A 46 3.51 12.30 -22.24
N ILE A 47 3.14 12.52 -23.50
CA ILE A 47 3.47 11.65 -24.65
C ILE A 47 4.98 11.62 -24.95
N SER A 48 5.73 12.63 -24.47
CA SER A 48 7.17 12.79 -24.71
C SER A 48 8.04 11.84 -23.88
N ALA A 49 7.54 11.33 -22.76
CA ALA A 49 8.20 10.23 -22.07
C ALA A 49 7.88 8.95 -22.86
N SER A 50 8.87 8.36 -23.54
CA SER A 50 8.72 7.10 -24.28
C SER A 50 8.52 5.93 -23.32
N ILE A 51 7.46 5.95 -22.52
CA ILE A 51 7.12 4.89 -21.57
C ILE A 51 6.47 3.78 -22.40
N PRO A 52 7.13 2.61 -22.57
CA PRO A 52 6.58 1.52 -23.34
C PRO A 52 5.48 0.82 -22.53
N VAL A 53 4.28 1.43 -22.46
CA VAL A 53 3.16 0.99 -21.62
C VAL A 53 2.85 -0.50 -21.78
N THR A 54 2.90 -1.01 -23.02
CA THR A 54 2.66 -2.43 -23.30
C THR A 54 3.68 -3.33 -22.62
N SER A 55 4.99 -3.03 -22.74
CA SER A 55 6.03 -3.85 -22.10
C SER A 55 6.02 -3.69 -20.59
N THR A 56 5.69 -2.50 -20.07
CA THR A 56 5.51 -2.25 -18.64
C THR A 56 4.36 -3.10 -18.08
N ILE A 57 3.20 -3.13 -18.75
CA ILE A 57 2.05 -3.95 -18.33
C ILE A 57 2.44 -5.43 -18.34
N VAL A 58 3.11 -5.92 -19.39
CA VAL A 58 3.53 -7.33 -19.48
C VAL A 58 4.55 -7.68 -18.40
N GLN A 59 5.57 -6.86 -18.18
CA GLN A 59 6.55 -7.10 -17.11
C GLN A 59 5.91 -7.08 -15.73
N LEU A 60 5.02 -6.13 -15.45
CA LEU A 60 4.30 -6.09 -14.17
C LEU A 60 3.39 -7.31 -14.03
N ALA A 61 2.68 -7.69 -15.09
CA ALA A 61 1.83 -8.87 -15.10
C ALA A 61 2.66 -10.11 -14.78
N LEU A 62 3.82 -10.29 -15.43
CA LEU A 62 4.73 -11.41 -15.14
C LEU A 62 5.25 -11.33 -13.70
N THR A 63 5.73 -10.18 -13.25
CA THR A 63 6.29 -10.00 -11.90
C THR A 63 5.26 -10.26 -10.80
N VAL A 64 3.96 -10.06 -11.06
CA VAL A 64 2.89 -10.17 -10.07
C VAL A 64 2.07 -11.44 -10.22
N LEU A 65 1.57 -11.75 -11.42
CA LEU A 65 0.77 -12.96 -11.68
C LEU A 65 1.61 -14.22 -11.53
N VAL A 66 2.89 -14.25 -11.93
CA VAL A 66 3.71 -15.47 -11.80
C VAL A 66 3.83 -15.91 -10.33
N PRO A 67 4.29 -15.07 -9.38
CA PRO A 67 4.34 -15.48 -7.98
C PRO A 67 2.96 -15.74 -7.37
N LEU A 68 1.90 -15.02 -7.80
CA LEU A 68 0.54 -15.28 -7.34
C LEU A 68 -0.01 -16.63 -7.80
N THR A 69 0.20 -16.99 -9.07
CA THR A 69 -0.25 -18.26 -9.66
C THR A 69 0.51 -19.43 -9.04
N ILE A 70 1.82 -19.30 -8.85
CA ILE A 70 2.64 -20.28 -8.11
C ILE A 70 2.10 -20.44 -6.68
N GLY A 71 1.90 -19.34 -5.95
CA GLY A 71 1.36 -19.38 -4.59
C GLY A 71 -0.03 -20.00 -4.52
N HIS A 72 -0.89 -19.71 -5.50
CA HIS A 72 -2.22 -20.29 -5.60
C HIS A 72 -2.18 -21.81 -5.86
N LEU A 73 -1.28 -22.25 -6.76
CA LEU A 73 -1.11 -23.67 -7.06
C LEU A 73 -0.57 -24.45 -5.85
N ILE A 74 0.40 -23.90 -5.14
CA ILE A 74 0.91 -24.45 -3.87
C ILE A 74 -0.21 -24.56 -2.82
N ARG A 75 -1.12 -23.56 -2.77
CA ARG A 75 -2.27 -23.61 -1.86
C ARG A 75 -3.27 -24.69 -2.27
N ARG A 76 -3.59 -24.80 -3.56
CA ARG A 76 -4.55 -25.77 -4.12
C ARG A 76 -4.08 -27.21 -3.94
N THR A 77 -2.80 -27.48 -4.11
CA THR A 77 -2.20 -28.82 -3.98
C THR A 77 -2.08 -29.30 -2.53
N GLY A 78 -2.40 -28.48 -1.53
CA GLY A 78 -2.33 -28.85 -0.11
C GLY A 78 -0.93 -28.82 0.50
N TYR A 79 0.13 -28.74 -0.32
CA TYR A 79 1.53 -28.64 0.13
C TYR A 79 1.82 -27.40 0.99
N HIS A 80 0.96 -26.37 0.94
CA HIS A 80 1.07 -25.22 1.83
C HIS A 80 1.12 -25.62 3.32
N ARG A 81 0.48 -26.74 3.72
CA ARG A 81 0.49 -27.19 5.11
C ARG A 81 1.85 -27.74 5.55
N VAL A 82 2.67 -28.21 4.60
CA VAL A 82 4.05 -28.71 4.84
C VAL A 82 5.07 -27.59 4.66
N LEU A 83 4.91 -26.75 3.63
CA LEU A 83 5.83 -25.66 3.30
C LEU A 83 5.65 -24.41 4.17
N MET A 84 4.43 -24.15 4.64
CA MET A 84 4.03 -22.95 5.36
C MET A 84 3.21 -23.35 6.60
N PRO A 85 3.82 -24.03 7.57
CA PRO A 85 3.12 -24.43 8.79
C PRO A 85 2.52 -23.22 9.51
N PRO A 86 1.46 -23.42 10.31
CA PRO A 86 0.87 -22.34 11.12
C PRO A 86 1.95 -21.65 11.95
N GLY A 87 2.10 -20.33 11.77
CA GLY A 87 3.16 -19.55 12.43
C GLY A 87 4.44 -19.38 11.61
N SER A 88 4.50 -19.80 10.34
CA SER A 88 5.69 -19.55 9.51
C SER A 88 6.01 -18.05 9.44
N PRO A 89 7.29 -17.65 9.62
CA PRO A 89 7.67 -16.24 9.66
C PRO A 89 7.73 -15.62 8.26
N LEU A 90 7.08 -16.18 7.24
CA LEU A 90 7.18 -15.69 5.85
C LEU A 90 6.70 -14.24 5.70
N GLY A 91 5.68 -13.84 6.47
CA GLY A 91 5.26 -12.44 6.55
C GLY A 91 6.34 -11.54 7.18
N THR A 92 6.95 -12.00 8.27
CA THR A 92 8.04 -11.30 8.97
C THR A 92 9.30 -11.21 8.10
N LEU A 93 9.64 -12.28 7.37
CA LEU A 93 10.76 -12.31 6.42
C LEU A 93 10.53 -11.29 5.30
N GLY A 94 9.30 -11.21 4.77
CA GLY A 94 8.94 -10.18 3.79
C GLY A 94 9.14 -8.75 4.33
N GLN A 95 8.82 -8.50 5.60
CA GLN A 95 9.05 -7.22 6.26
C GLN A 95 10.56 -6.92 6.42
N TRP A 96 11.36 -7.91 6.81
CA TRP A 96 12.82 -7.78 6.89
C TRP A 96 13.44 -7.47 5.52
N MET A 97 13.03 -8.19 4.47
CA MET A 97 13.51 -7.94 3.11
C MET A 97 13.12 -6.54 2.62
N LEU A 98 11.90 -6.11 2.90
CA LEU A 98 11.47 -4.75 2.60
C LEU A 98 12.30 -3.70 3.33
N LEU A 99 12.58 -3.93 4.62
CA LEU A 99 13.41 -3.04 5.43
C LEU A 99 14.84 -2.96 4.88
N LEU A 100 15.42 -4.09 4.45
CA LEU A 100 16.74 -4.14 3.80
C LEU A 100 16.77 -3.41 2.45
N ILE A 101 15.71 -3.51 1.65
CA ILE A 101 15.58 -2.74 0.39
C ILE A 101 15.53 -1.24 0.69
N ILE A 102 14.75 -0.83 1.69
CA ILE A 102 14.68 0.58 2.10
C ILE A 102 16.04 1.06 2.59
N TYR A 103 16.69 0.28 3.45
CA TYR A 103 18.01 0.60 3.99
C TYR A 103 19.08 0.72 2.90
N SER A 104 19.20 -0.27 2.01
CA SER A 104 20.18 -0.24 0.91
C SER A 104 19.96 0.96 -0.02
N THR A 105 18.71 1.25 -0.39
CA THR A 105 18.43 2.39 -1.27
C THR A 105 18.70 3.74 -0.57
N PHE A 106 18.51 3.79 0.76
CA PHE A 106 18.89 4.97 1.55
C PHE A 106 20.42 5.13 1.59
N CYS A 107 21.18 4.05 1.80
CA CYS A 107 22.63 4.10 1.74
C CYS A 107 23.16 4.55 0.38
N ASP A 108 22.58 4.08 -0.73
CA ASP A 108 22.96 4.49 -2.08
C ASP A 108 22.76 6.00 -2.29
N MET A 109 21.64 6.55 -1.79
CA MET A 109 21.33 7.98 -1.86
C MET A 109 22.32 8.85 -1.09
N PHE A 110 22.71 8.43 0.11
CA PHE A 110 23.71 9.15 0.93
C PHE A 110 25.13 9.03 0.35
N ARG A 111 25.39 7.98 -0.43
CA ARG A 111 26.67 7.81 -1.13
C ARG A 111 26.77 8.68 -2.38
N SER A 112 25.65 8.94 -3.07
CA SER A 112 25.62 9.70 -4.33
C SER A 112 25.48 11.22 -4.14
N ALA A 113 25.11 11.70 -2.96
CA ALA A 113 24.76 13.10 -2.74
C ALA A 113 25.54 13.75 -1.59
N GLU A 114 25.82 15.05 -1.72
CA GLU A 114 26.42 15.86 -0.66
C GLU A 114 25.46 15.97 0.53
N LEU A 115 25.91 15.58 1.72
CA LEU A 115 25.09 15.40 2.92
C LEU A 115 24.23 16.63 3.27
N GLU A 116 24.74 17.84 3.01
CA GLU A 116 24.05 19.10 3.28
C GLU A 116 22.84 19.36 2.36
N ALA A 117 22.86 18.84 1.13
CA ALA A 117 21.75 18.96 0.18
C ALA A 117 20.66 17.89 0.39
N VAL A 118 21.02 16.74 0.96
CA VAL A 118 20.10 15.59 1.15
C VAL A 118 19.12 15.84 2.28
N LEU A 119 19.61 16.32 3.43
CA LEU A 119 18.79 16.49 4.64
C LEU A 119 17.53 17.35 4.43
N PRO A 120 17.59 18.55 3.81
CA PRO A 120 16.38 19.35 3.56
C PRO A 120 15.45 18.72 2.52
N ARG A 121 15.98 17.95 1.54
CA ARG A 121 15.16 17.23 0.54
C ARG A 121 14.40 16.07 1.16
N VAL A 122 15.04 15.30 2.03
CA VAL A 122 14.37 14.21 2.76
C VAL A 122 13.32 14.79 3.72
N ALA A 123 13.66 15.85 4.47
CA ALA A 123 12.72 16.48 5.39
C ALA A 123 11.47 17.04 4.68
N SER A 124 11.66 17.73 3.55
CA SER A 124 10.54 18.24 2.75
C SER A 124 9.71 17.11 2.13
N ALA A 125 10.35 16.04 1.62
CA ALA A 125 9.64 14.87 1.12
C ALA A 125 8.79 14.20 2.22
N VAL A 126 9.33 14.02 3.42
CA VAL A 126 8.59 13.48 4.57
C VAL A 126 7.38 14.35 4.88
N LEU A 127 7.54 15.68 4.93
CA LEU A 127 6.45 16.59 5.29
C LEU A 127 5.34 16.59 4.23
N ILE A 128 5.71 16.62 2.94
CA ILE A 128 4.76 16.56 1.82
C ILE A 128 4.00 15.24 1.85
N VAL A 129 4.70 14.11 2.00
CA VAL A 129 4.08 12.78 2.03
C VAL A 129 3.19 12.61 3.26
N LEU A 130 3.61 13.14 4.43
CA LEU A 130 2.81 13.16 5.64
C LEU A 130 1.50 13.92 5.42
N PHE A 131 1.60 15.15 4.91
CA PHE A 131 0.45 16.00 4.65
C PHE A 131 -0.51 15.35 3.64
N MET A 132 0.02 14.80 2.55
CA MET A 132 -0.76 14.08 1.55
C MET A 132 -1.45 12.84 2.14
N GLN A 133 -0.77 12.08 3.01
CA GLN A 133 -1.37 10.90 3.63
C GLN A 133 -2.49 11.27 4.62
N CYS A 134 -2.26 12.27 5.46
CA CYS A 134 -3.25 12.76 6.41
C CYS A 134 -4.49 13.32 5.71
N THR A 135 -4.30 14.12 4.64
CA THR A 135 -5.41 14.66 3.84
C THR A 135 -6.19 13.54 3.15
N LEU A 136 -5.53 12.54 2.56
CA LEU A 136 -6.21 11.39 1.95
C LEU A 136 -7.01 10.57 2.97
N LEU A 137 -6.46 10.32 4.17
CA LEU A 137 -7.19 9.65 5.25
C LEU A 137 -8.41 10.46 5.68
N TYR A 138 -8.25 11.77 5.85
CA TYR A 138 -9.34 12.65 6.24
C TYR A 138 -10.44 12.72 5.17
N VAL A 139 -10.07 12.89 3.90
CA VAL A 139 -11.02 12.97 2.78
C VAL A 139 -11.77 11.66 2.58
N THR A 140 -11.07 10.52 2.63
CA THR A 140 -11.73 9.20 2.49
C THR A 140 -12.66 8.92 3.67
N TRP A 141 -12.28 9.27 4.89
CA TRP A 141 -13.17 9.21 6.05
C TRP A 141 -14.37 10.14 5.88
N TRP A 142 -14.15 11.39 5.46
CA TRP A 142 -15.20 12.38 5.26
C TRP A 142 -16.22 11.95 4.19
N ILE A 143 -15.76 11.50 3.02
CA ILE A 143 -16.64 11.03 1.93
C ILE A 143 -17.44 9.81 2.40
N SER A 144 -16.75 8.82 2.99
CA SER A 144 -17.39 7.58 3.43
C SER A 144 -18.39 7.82 4.56
N HIS A 145 -18.10 8.76 5.45
CA HIS A 145 -18.93 9.02 6.62
C HIS A 145 -20.02 10.07 6.38
N ARG A 146 -19.83 11.05 5.48
CA ARG A 146 -20.74 12.20 5.32
C ARG A 146 -21.57 12.15 4.04
N TRP A 147 -21.01 11.65 2.94
CA TRP A 147 -21.70 11.60 1.65
C TRP A 147 -22.40 10.26 1.38
N LEU A 148 -21.89 9.18 1.97
CA LEU A 148 -22.44 7.83 1.79
C LEU A 148 -23.16 7.31 3.05
N VAL A 149 -23.69 8.24 3.86
CA VAL A 149 -24.47 7.92 5.07
C VAL A 149 -25.65 7.04 4.66
N GLY A 150 -25.65 5.79 5.14
CA GLY A 150 -26.71 4.80 4.89
C GLY A 150 -26.31 3.62 4.00
N TRP A 151 -25.23 3.73 3.20
CA TRP A 151 -24.79 2.67 2.30
C TRP A 151 -23.68 1.78 2.87
N PHE A 152 -22.85 2.33 3.78
CA PHE A 152 -21.70 1.63 4.34
C PHE A 152 -21.79 1.54 5.86
N SER A 153 -21.50 0.34 6.39
CA SER A 153 -21.30 0.17 7.83
C SER A 153 -20.00 0.84 8.27
N ARG A 154 -19.84 1.12 9.57
CA ARG A 154 -18.55 1.63 10.09
C ARG A 154 -17.38 0.69 9.79
N GLY A 155 -17.65 -0.62 9.74
CA GLY A 155 -16.66 -1.61 9.35
C GLY A 155 -16.22 -1.48 7.89
N ASP A 156 -17.14 -1.12 6.99
CA ASP A 156 -16.85 -0.88 5.57
C ASP A 156 -16.12 0.44 5.38
N THR A 157 -16.46 1.49 6.15
CA THR A 157 -15.72 2.76 6.15
C THR A 157 -14.24 2.55 6.48
N LEU A 158 -13.93 1.70 7.46
CA LEU A 158 -12.56 1.36 7.81
C LEU A 158 -11.85 0.62 6.67
N ALA A 159 -12.52 -0.35 6.06
CA ALA A 159 -11.98 -1.08 4.91
C ALA A 159 -11.68 -0.13 3.74
N ILE A 160 -12.59 0.78 3.42
CA ILE A 160 -12.42 1.79 2.35
C ILE A 160 -11.26 2.72 2.67
N MET A 161 -11.18 3.24 3.90
CA MET A 161 -10.14 4.17 4.32
C MET A 161 -8.75 3.53 4.19
N PHE A 162 -8.54 2.35 4.77
CA PHE A 162 -7.24 1.68 4.70
C PHE A 162 -6.88 1.23 3.30
N CYS A 163 -7.82 0.64 2.54
CA CYS A 163 -7.55 0.16 1.19
C CYS A 163 -7.32 1.29 0.18
N SER A 164 -7.88 2.48 0.40
CA SER A 164 -7.70 3.62 -0.52
C SER A 164 -6.40 4.37 -0.26
N THR A 165 -6.03 4.53 1.02
CA THR A 165 -4.90 5.38 1.41
C THR A 165 -3.58 4.61 1.47
N HIS A 166 -3.61 3.30 1.74
CA HIS A 166 -2.39 2.50 1.75
C HIS A 166 -2.03 2.06 0.33
N LYS A 167 -0.79 2.28 -0.09
CA LYS A 167 -0.29 1.87 -1.41
C LYS A 167 0.86 0.88 -1.28
N SER A 168 0.95 -0.03 -2.26
CA SER A 168 1.93 -1.10 -2.28
C SER A 168 3.28 -0.63 -2.83
N LEU A 169 4.30 -0.57 -1.97
CA LEU A 169 5.68 -0.29 -2.38
C LEU A 169 6.26 -1.44 -3.20
N THR A 170 5.91 -2.69 -2.87
CA THR A 170 6.37 -3.89 -3.57
C THR A 170 6.02 -3.86 -5.06
N LEU A 171 4.87 -3.28 -5.39
CA LEU A 171 4.43 -3.09 -6.77
C LEU A 171 4.98 -1.79 -7.38
N GLY A 172 5.47 -0.88 -6.54
CA GLY A 172 6.03 0.38 -6.96
C GLY A 172 7.46 0.36 -7.42
N LEU A 173 8.31 -0.41 -6.74
CA LEU A 173 9.72 -0.52 -7.10
C LEU A 173 9.92 -1.10 -8.51
N PRO A 174 9.17 -2.12 -8.96
CA PRO A 174 9.22 -2.60 -10.34
C PRO A 174 8.79 -1.53 -11.36
N ILE A 175 7.72 -0.77 -11.06
CA ILE A 175 7.26 0.34 -11.92
C ILE A 175 8.36 1.40 -12.05
N LEU A 176 8.98 1.76 -10.93
CA LEU A 176 10.05 2.74 -10.88
C LEU A 176 11.27 2.30 -11.69
N ARG A 177 11.67 1.04 -11.57
CA ARG A 177 12.76 0.44 -12.35
C ARG A 177 12.51 0.45 -13.86
N ILE A 178 11.25 0.42 -14.28
CA ILE A 178 10.89 0.49 -15.70
C ILE A 178 10.88 1.94 -16.20
N LEU A 179 10.52 2.89 -15.35
CA LEU A 179 10.52 4.33 -15.68
C LEU A 179 11.92 4.93 -15.71
N VAL A 180 12.83 4.39 -14.90
CA VAL A 180 14.19 4.88 -14.77
C VAL A 180 15.12 3.97 -15.56
N SER A 181 15.53 4.42 -16.75
CA SER A 181 16.48 3.71 -17.61
C SER A 181 17.91 3.65 -17.03
N GLU A 182 18.25 4.56 -16.11
CA GLU A 182 19.57 4.68 -15.47
C GLU A 182 19.54 4.39 -13.96
N VAL A 183 20.30 3.38 -13.52
CA VAL A 183 20.35 2.94 -12.11
C VAL A 183 20.75 4.07 -11.14
N SER A 184 21.52 5.07 -11.59
CA SER A 184 21.99 6.22 -10.80
C SER A 184 20.87 7.14 -10.31
N ALA A 185 19.81 7.36 -11.10
CA ALA A 185 18.69 8.22 -10.73
C ALA A 185 17.63 7.50 -9.87
N LEU A 186 17.78 6.18 -9.69
CA LEU A 186 16.78 5.35 -9.04
C LEU A 186 16.65 5.68 -7.54
N GLY A 187 17.74 6.05 -6.88
CA GLY A 187 17.75 6.43 -5.47
C GLY A 187 16.91 7.69 -5.18
N GLU A 188 17.07 8.73 -6.00
CA GLU A 188 16.33 10.00 -5.84
C GLU A 188 14.85 9.85 -6.19
N LEU A 189 14.53 9.14 -7.28
CA LEU A 189 13.14 8.91 -7.68
C LEU A 189 12.42 7.93 -6.73
N ALA A 190 13.17 7.03 -6.06
CA ALA A 190 12.63 6.12 -5.07
C ALA A 190 12.38 6.79 -3.73
N LEU A 191 13.05 7.90 -3.42
CA LEU A 191 12.97 8.54 -2.10
C LEU A 191 11.53 8.79 -1.62
N PRO A 192 10.62 9.42 -2.39
CA PRO A 192 9.23 9.62 -1.94
C PRO A 192 8.51 8.30 -1.66
N LEU A 193 8.79 7.28 -2.46
CA LEU A 193 8.18 5.96 -2.32
C LEU A 193 8.67 5.26 -1.05
N LEU A 194 9.98 5.32 -0.80
CA LEU A 194 10.65 4.74 0.37
C LEU A 194 10.24 5.41 1.67
N VAL A 195 10.01 6.73 1.66
CA VAL A 195 9.52 7.49 2.81
C VAL A 195 8.03 7.23 3.05
N HIS A 196 7.23 7.13 1.98
CA HIS A 196 5.80 6.90 2.07
C HIS A 196 5.44 5.60 2.79
N HIS A 197 6.12 4.49 2.48
CA HIS A 197 5.77 3.18 3.03
C HIS A 197 5.87 3.03 4.56
N PRO A 198 6.98 3.37 5.23
CA PRO A 198 7.04 3.33 6.68
C PRO A 198 6.09 4.36 7.30
N LEU A 199 5.95 5.54 6.69
CA LEU A 199 5.08 6.60 7.21
C LEU A 199 3.61 6.17 7.20
N GLN A 200 3.11 5.55 6.14
CA GLN A 200 1.74 5.03 6.09
C GLN A 200 1.51 3.95 7.16
N MET A 201 2.50 3.09 7.45
CA MET A 201 2.38 2.03 8.46
C MET A 201 2.34 2.62 9.88
N VAL A 202 3.19 3.60 10.17
CA VAL A 202 3.21 4.31 11.47
C VAL A 202 1.91 5.08 11.67
N LEU A 203 1.45 5.82 10.65
CA LEU A 203 0.18 6.53 10.71
C LEU A 203 -1.00 5.56 10.88
N GLY A 204 -1.12 4.55 10.02
CA GLY A 204 -2.19 3.55 10.11
C GLY A 204 -2.23 2.84 11.48
N GLY A 205 -1.05 2.47 12.00
CA GLY A 205 -0.92 1.88 13.33
C GLY A 205 -1.33 2.83 14.46
N SER A 206 -0.87 4.08 14.44
CA SER A 206 -1.21 5.08 15.47
C SER A 206 -2.69 5.48 15.47
N LEU A 207 -3.36 5.45 14.30
CA LEU A 207 -4.79 5.70 14.18
C LEU A 207 -5.65 4.51 14.61
N THR A 208 -5.10 3.30 14.64
CA THR A 208 -5.84 2.05 14.92
C THR A 208 -6.63 2.09 16.24
N PRO A 209 -6.05 2.49 17.40
CA PRO A 209 -6.79 2.52 18.66
C PRO A 209 -7.98 3.48 18.65
N ARG A 210 -7.83 4.65 18.02
CA ARG A 210 -8.89 5.68 17.93
C ARG A 210 -10.02 5.22 17.03
N LEU A 211 -9.68 4.63 15.89
CA LEU A 211 -10.65 4.10 14.93
C LEU A 211 -11.38 2.87 15.47
N ALA A 212 -10.69 1.99 16.19
CA ALA A 212 -11.29 0.86 16.88
C ALA A 212 -12.32 1.32 17.93
N ALA A 213 -11.98 2.31 18.76
CA ALA A 213 -12.91 2.87 19.74
C ALA A 213 -14.16 3.49 19.07
N TRP A 214 -13.97 4.22 17.97
CA TRP A 214 -15.07 4.79 17.18
C TRP A 214 -15.98 3.72 16.57
N ALA A 215 -15.41 2.63 16.03
CA ALA A 215 -16.18 1.53 15.46
C ALA A 215 -16.98 0.79 16.54
N GLN A 216 -16.38 0.51 17.70
CA GLN A 216 -17.03 -0.19 18.83
C GLN A 216 -18.20 0.59 19.45
N HIS A 217 -18.20 1.93 19.37
CA HIS A 217 -19.32 2.77 19.83
C HIS A 217 -20.65 2.47 19.13
N GLN A 218 -20.65 1.78 17.97
CA GLN A 218 -21.86 1.40 17.26
C GLN A 218 -22.44 0.07 17.74
N ILE A 219 -21.59 -0.90 18.08
CA ILE A 219 -22.01 -2.21 18.61
C ILE A 219 -22.78 -2.01 19.93
N LYS A 220 -22.29 -1.11 20.80
CA LYS A 220 -23.02 -0.77 22.03
C LYS A 220 -24.38 -0.13 21.77
N ARG A 221 -24.52 0.74 20.76
CA ARG A 221 -25.80 1.41 20.45
C ARG A 221 -26.86 0.46 19.90
N VAL A 222 -26.48 -0.50 19.07
CA VAL A 222 -27.41 -1.51 18.52
C VAL A 222 -27.89 -2.47 19.62
N LEU A 223 -26.97 -2.91 20.50
CA LEU A 223 -27.32 -3.78 21.63
C LEU A 223 -28.19 -3.09 22.69
N THR A 224 -28.07 -1.77 22.88
CA THR A 224 -28.93 -1.00 23.81
C THR A 224 -30.26 -0.58 23.20
N SER A 225 -30.47 -0.69 21.88
CA SER A 225 -31.77 -0.42 21.25
C SER A 225 -32.68 -1.64 21.16
N GLU A 226 -32.17 -2.82 21.52
CA GLU A 226 -32.93 -4.09 21.60
C GLU A 226 -33.35 -4.45 23.04
N VAL A 227 -33.08 -3.57 24.02
CA VAL A 227 -33.50 -3.68 25.43
C VAL A 227 -34.39 -2.51 25.78
#